data_AF-A0A7K3XA08-F1
#
_entry.id   AF-A0A7K3XA08-F1
#
_cell.length_a   1.000
_cell.length_b   1.000
_cell.length_c   1.000
_cell.angle_alpha   90.00
_cell.angle_beta   90.00
_cell.angle_gamma   90.00
#
_symmetry.space_group_name_H-M   'P 1'
#
loop_
_entity.id
_entity.type
_entity.pdbx_description
1 polymer ?
#
loop_
_entity_poly.entity_id
_entity_poly.type
_entity_poly.pdbx_seq_one_letter_code
_entity_poly.pdbx_strand_id
1 'polypeptide(L)'
;MIGIDSTGVMYRYLSNGNKGWSGRAKVFAGWNIYNSVLAIGDLNEDGRNDLVGRDANGVLWSYAGLGNGSFATRVKAGSGWNMYKIII
;
A
#
# COMPACT_ATOMS: atom_id res chain seq x y z
N MET A 1 1.42 0.18 10.43
CA MET A 1 0.83 -0.96 9.66
C MET A 1 -0.26 -0.42 8.76
N ILE A 2 -0.51 -1.08 7.62
CA ILE A 2 -1.66 -0.82 6.75
C ILE A 2 -2.64 -1.99 6.81
N GLY A 3 -3.92 -1.73 6.58
CA GLY A 3 -4.94 -2.77 6.43
C GLY A 3 -6.06 -2.29 5.51
N ILE A 4 -6.59 -3.19 4.69
CA ILE A 4 -7.71 -2.92 3.79
C ILE A 4 -8.90 -3.73 4.31
N ASP A 5 -10.03 -3.06 4.57
CA ASP A 5 -11.25 -3.76 5.01
C ASP A 5 -11.97 -4.46 3.84
N SER A 6 -13.01 -5.24 4.15
CA SER A 6 -13.79 -5.98 3.16
C SER A 6 -14.52 -5.08 2.15
N THR A 7 -14.66 -3.79 2.43
CA THR A 7 -15.25 -2.80 1.52
C THR A 7 -14.21 -2.13 0.62
N GLY A 8 -12.94 -2.49 0.78
CA GLY A 8 -11.84 -1.93 -0.01
C GLY A 8 -11.32 -0.59 0.52
N VAL A 9 -11.64 -0.21 1.76
CA VAL A 9 -11.08 0.99 2.39
C VAL A 9 -9.77 0.66 3.08
N MET A 10 -8.71 1.38 2.70
CA MET A 10 -7.42 1.29 3.36
C MET A 10 -7.37 2.18 4.59
N TYR A 11 -6.80 1.63 5.66
CA TYR A 11 -6.45 2.34 6.88
C TYR A 11 -4.96 2.20 7.19
N ARG A 12 -4.40 3.29 7.70
CA ARG A 12 -3.10 3.31 8.38
C ARG A 12 -3.34 3.15 9.87
N TYR A 13 -2.64 2.21 10.51
CA TYR A 13 -2.66 2.01 11.95
C TYR A 13 -1.48 2.75 12.58
N LEU A 14 -1.79 3.58 13.58
CA LEU A 14 -0.85 4.44 14.28
C LEU A 14 -0.25 3.70 15.48
N SER A 15 1.08 3.56 15.52
CA SER A 15 1.75 2.90 16.65
C SER A 15 1.53 3.69 17.93
N ASN A 16 1.30 2.99 19.03
CA ASN A 16 1.26 3.58 20.38
C ASN A 16 2.63 3.55 21.08
N GLY A 17 3.70 3.09 20.41
CA GLY A 17 5.04 2.93 21.02
C GLY A 17 5.20 1.70 21.91
N ASN A 18 4.10 1.03 22.29
CA ASN A 18 4.06 -0.12 23.19
C ASN A 18 3.54 -1.38 22.48
N LYS A 19 4.11 -1.69 21.31
CA LYS A 19 3.77 -2.86 20.48
C LYS A 19 2.28 -2.97 20.11
N GLY A 20 1.54 -1.86 20.13
CA GLY A 20 0.13 -1.81 19.79
C GLY A 20 -0.23 -0.61 18.92
N TRP A 21 -1.53 -0.44 18.68
CA TRP A 21 -2.07 0.64 17.86
C TRP A 21 -2.92 1.59 18.71
N SER A 22 -2.67 2.89 18.63
CA SER A 22 -3.47 3.93 19.30
C SER A 22 -4.75 4.27 18.55
N GLY A 23 -4.82 3.88 17.28
CA GLY A 23 -5.97 4.11 16.41
C GLY A 23 -5.64 3.79 14.96
N ARG A 24 -6.61 4.08 14.09
CA ARG A 24 -6.44 3.99 12.63
C ARG A 24 -6.96 5.23 11.94
N ALA A 25 -6.27 5.65 10.89
CA ALA A 25 -6.68 6.75 10.02
C ALA A 25 -7.07 6.18 8.65
N LYS A 26 -8.21 6.62 8.11
CA LYS A 26 -8.61 6.29 6.75
C LYS A 26 -7.63 6.94 5.77
N VAL A 27 -7.13 6.15 4.82
CA VAL A 27 -6.30 6.65 3.71
C VAL A 27 -7.22 6.97 2.53
N PHE A 28 -7.75 5.93 1.87
CA PHE A 28 -8.70 6.07 0.76
C PHE A 28 -9.43 4.74 0.48
N ALA A 29 -10.50 4.78 -0.32
CA ALA A 29 -11.24 3.60 -0.79
C ALA A 29 -10.70 3.06 -2.13
N GLY A 30 -11.24 1.92 -2.60
CA GLY A 30 -10.97 1.38 -3.94
C GLY A 30 -9.76 0.44 -4.03
N TRP A 31 -9.26 -0.08 -2.91
CA TRP A 31 -8.12 -0.99 -2.89
C TRP A 31 -8.50 -2.47 -3.10
N ASN A 32 -9.79 -2.79 -3.20
CA ASN A 32 -10.31 -4.14 -3.49
C ASN A 32 -9.98 -4.64 -4.91
N ILE A 33 -9.39 -3.78 -5.76
CA ILE A 33 -8.90 -4.16 -7.09
C ILE A 33 -7.56 -4.92 -7.06
N TYR A 34 -6.91 -4.97 -5.89
CA TYR A 34 -5.62 -5.61 -5.70
C TYR A 34 -5.76 -6.93 -4.94
N ASN A 35 -4.98 -7.93 -5.35
CA ASN A 35 -4.86 -9.20 -4.64
C ASN A 35 -3.68 -9.23 -3.65
N SER A 36 -2.81 -8.23 -3.71
CA SER A 36 -1.71 -8.01 -2.77
C SER A 36 -1.39 -6.52 -2.72
N VAL A 37 -1.22 -5.98 -1.52
CA VAL A 37 -0.81 -4.59 -1.30
C VAL A 37 0.18 -4.57 -0.15
N LEU A 38 1.30 -3.88 -0.33
CA LEU A 38 2.39 -3.81 0.63
C LEU A 38 2.96 -2.40 0.71
N ALA A 39 3.35 -2.00 1.92
CA ALA A 39 4.24 -0.85 2.13
C ALA A 39 5.69 -1.35 2.12
N ILE A 40 6.49 -0.81 1.22
CA ILE A 40 7.82 -1.34 0.90
C ILE A 40 8.97 -0.39 1.26
N GLY A 41 8.66 0.75 1.88
CA GLY A 41 9.62 1.79 2.17
C GLY A 41 9.62 2.86 1.09
N ASP A 42 10.76 3.48 0.84
CA ASP A 42 10.92 4.62 -0.08
C ASP A 42 11.50 4.14 -1.42
N LEU A 43 10.64 3.91 -2.42
CA LEU A 43 11.05 3.40 -3.74
C LEU A 43 11.60 4.51 -4.64
N ASN A 44 11.10 5.73 -4.48
CA ASN A 44 11.42 6.86 -5.35
C ASN A 44 12.50 7.79 -4.76
N GLU A 45 13.05 7.44 -3.60
CA GLU A 45 14.12 8.15 -2.88
C GLU A 45 13.72 9.57 -2.46
N ASP A 46 12.44 9.81 -2.16
CA ASP A 46 11.92 11.11 -1.74
C ASP A 46 11.82 11.30 -0.21
N GLY A 47 12.25 10.29 0.55
CA GLY A 47 12.21 10.24 2.01
C GLY A 47 10.85 9.85 2.57
N ARG A 48 9.91 9.36 1.76
CA ARG A 48 8.56 9.00 2.19
C ARG A 48 8.27 7.54 1.86
N ASN A 49 7.39 6.94 2.67
CA ASN A 49 7.01 5.55 2.43
C ASN A 49 6.00 5.45 1.29
N ASP A 50 6.30 4.57 0.36
CA ASP A 50 5.53 4.20 -0.82
C ASP A 50 4.76 2.89 -0.61
N LEU A 51 3.82 2.64 -1.52
CA LEU A 51 3.10 1.37 -1.62
C LEU A 51 3.30 0.73 -2.98
N VAL A 52 3.17 -0.59 -3.01
CA VAL A 52 2.89 -1.35 -4.22
C VAL A 52 1.61 -2.14 -4.09
N GLY A 53 0.86 -2.22 -5.19
CA GLY A 53 -0.31 -3.05 -5.35
C GLY A 53 -0.16 -3.97 -6.55
N ARG A 54 -0.42 -5.26 -6.37
CA ARG A 54 -0.52 -6.22 -7.48
C ARG A 54 -1.98 -6.50 -7.77
N ASP A 55 -2.40 -6.28 -9.01
CA ASP A 55 -3.75 -6.59 -9.45
C ASP A 55 -3.93 -8.07 -9.82
N ALA A 56 -5.18 -8.46 -10.07
CA ALA A 56 -5.54 -9.83 -10.45
C ALA A 56 -4.86 -10.32 -11.74
N ASN A 57 -4.47 -9.39 -12.63
CA ASN A 57 -3.81 -9.70 -13.89
C ASN A 57 -2.28 -9.79 -13.74
N GLY A 58 -1.75 -9.62 -12.53
CA GLY A 58 -0.31 -9.68 -12.27
C GLY A 58 0.43 -8.40 -12.69
N VAL A 59 -0.27 -7.28 -12.87
CA VAL A 59 0.38 -5.97 -13.02
C VAL A 59 0.74 -5.44 -11.64
N LEU A 60 1.99 -5.00 -11.48
CA LEU A 60 2.45 -4.29 -10.29
C LEU A 60 2.32 -2.79 -10.53
N TRP A 61 1.74 -2.12 -9.55
CA TRP A 61 1.51 -0.69 -9.53
C TRP A 61 2.25 -0.08 -8.34
N SER A 62 3.01 0.99 -8.58
CA SER A 62 3.67 1.78 -7.54
C SER A 62 2.85 3.03 -7.21
N TYR A 63 2.88 3.42 -5.95
CA TYR A 63 2.18 4.57 -5.37
C TYR A 63 3.15 5.38 -4.52
N ALA A 64 3.56 6.54 -5.00
CA ALA A 64 4.45 7.43 -4.26
C ALA A 64 3.75 8.02 -3.03
N GLY A 65 4.44 8.06 -1.90
CA GLY A 65 3.99 8.66 -0.66
C GLY A 65 3.99 10.19 -0.75
N LEU A 66 2.89 10.82 -0.35
CA LEU A 66 2.80 12.29 -0.35
C LEU A 66 3.18 12.93 1.00
N GLY A 67 3.61 12.13 1.98
CA GLY A 67 4.07 12.60 3.29
C GLY A 67 2.95 13.05 4.25
N ASN A 68 1.75 13.29 3.73
CA ASN A 68 0.56 13.64 4.52
C ASN A 68 -0.33 12.42 4.88
N GLY A 69 0.15 11.20 4.61
CA GLY A 69 -0.61 9.96 4.80
C GLY A 69 -1.52 9.57 3.63
N SER A 70 -1.39 10.25 2.49
CA SER A 70 -1.99 9.86 1.21
C SER A 70 -0.91 9.49 0.17
N PHE A 71 -1.35 9.03 -0.99
CA PHE A 71 -0.50 8.54 -2.07
C PHE A 71 -0.83 9.21 -3.39
N ALA A 72 0.17 9.34 -4.25
CA ALA A 72 0.01 9.85 -5.60
C ALA A 72 -0.80 8.87 -6.48
N THR A 73 -1.14 9.31 -7.68
CA THR A 73 -1.71 8.42 -8.70
C THR A 73 -0.75 7.27 -8.99
N ARG A 74 -1.31 6.07 -9.14
CA ARG A 74 -0.52 4.87 -9.41
C ARG A 74 0.23 4.95 -10.73
N VAL A 75 1.44 4.42 -10.75
CA VAL A 75 2.26 4.21 -11.95
C VAL A 75 2.48 2.72 -12.16
N LYS A 76 2.44 2.26 -13.41
CA LYS A 76 2.74 0.85 -13.72
C LYS A 76 4.22 0.59 -13.49
N ALA A 77 4.54 -0.33 -12.57
CA ALA A 77 5.90 -0.76 -12.28
C ALA A 77 6.31 -1.98 -13.13
N GLY A 78 5.36 -2.84 -13.52
CA GLY A 78 5.64 -3.98 -14.38
C GLY A 78 4.45 -4.94 -14.53
N SER A 79 4.65 -6.02 -15.29
CA SER A 79 3.67 -7.10 -15.50
C SER A 79 4.31 -8.46 -15.22
N GLY A 80 3.50 -9.52 -15.06
CA GLY A 80 4.00 -10.87 -14.79
C GLY A 80 4.26 -11.16 -13.31
N TRP A 81 3.85 -10.28 -12.40
CA TRP A 81 4.07 -10.42 -10.95
C TRP A 81 3.19 -11.49 -10.28
N ASN A 82 2.27 -12.10 -11.03
CA ASN A 82 1.50 -13.26 -10.60
C ASN A 82 2.36 -14.52 -10.45
N MET A 83 3.58 -14.55 -11.02
CA MET A 83 4.53 -15.65 -10.80
C MET A 83 5.05 -15.74 -9.36
N TYR A 84 5.01 -14.63 -8.62
CA TYR A 84 5.49 -14.57 -7.24
C TYR A 84 4.36 -14.85 -6.26
N LYS A 85 4.59 -15.78 -5.32
CA LYS A 85 3.60 -16.07 -4.27
C LYS A 85 3.54 -14.98 -3.20
N ILE A 86 4.69 -14.39 -2.89
CA ILE A 86 4.88 -13.39 -1.85
C ILE A 86 5.70 -12.24 -2.42
N ILE A 87 5.33 -11.01 -2.04
CA ILE A 87 6.08 -9.77 -2.28
C ILE A 87 6.48 -9.27 -0.89
N ILE A 88 7.76 -8.93 -0.68
CA ILE A 88 8.32 -8.38 0.57
C ILE A 88 9.30 -7.27 0.26
#